data_AF-A0A8T4M2R0-F1
#
_entry.id   AF-A0A8T4M2R0-F1
#
_cell.length_a   1.000
_cell.length_b   1.000
_cell.length_c   1.000
_cell.angle_alpha   90.00
_cell.angle_beta   90.00
_cell.angle_gamma   90.00
#
_symmetry.space_group_name_H-M   'P 1'
#
loop_
_entity.id
_entity.type
_entity.pdbx_description
1 polymer ?
#
loop_
_entity_poly.entity_id
_entity_poly.type
_entity_poly.pdbx_seq_one_letter_code
_entity_poly.pdbx_strand_id
1 'polypeptide(L)'
;MKWRNKIDPSLRPYVERMIAESYLFKESYDYAEDKSKAQMWIAIGLMSKQLHDMDMKLNYIERAVQEIGRKDMTKTDFDQIKKDKQEVERIFKDILGGKLSQKRPVSMVFENPKAKSKNSNKKK
;
A
#
# COMPACT_ATOMS: atom_id res chain seq x y z
N MET A 1 13.38 -24.42 31.37
CA MET A 1 12.31 -24.66 30.38
C MET A 1 12.88 -25.42 29.17
N LYS A 2 12.46 -26.67 28.90
CA LYS A 2 13.01 -27.51 27.78
C LYS A 2 12.10 -27.59 26.55
N TRP A 3 10.87 -27.09 26.63
CA TRP A 3 9.87 -27.24 25.56
C TRP A 3 10.15 -26.35 24.33
N ARG A 4 10.78 -25.19 24.52
CA ARG A 4 11.14 -24.27 23.43
C ARG A 4 12.04 -24.91 22.36
N ASN A 5 12.87 -25.88 22.77
CA ASN A 5 13.74 -26.65 21.86
C ASN A 5 12.98 -27.69 21.03
N LYS A 6 11.74 -28.03 21.42
CA LYS A 6 10.86 -28.94 20.68
C LYS A 6 9.99 -28.21 19.64
N ILE A 7 9.99 -26.88 19.64
CA ILE A 7 9.31 -26.08 18.62
C ILE A 7 10.11 -26.20 17.33
N ASP A 8 9.39 -26.37 16.22
CA ASP A 8 9.95 -26.32 14.88
C ASP A 8 10.83 -25.06 14.70
N PRO A 9 12.07 -25.19 14.19
CA PRO A 9 12.97 -24.06 14.01
C PRO A 9 12.38 -22.92 13.17
N SER A 10 11.54 -23.21 12.18
CA SER A 10 10.90 -22.20 11.32
C SER A 10 9.85 -21.37 12.08
N LEU A 11 9.18 -21.97 13.06
CA LEU A 11 8.15 -21.30 13.88
C LEU A 11 8.74 -20.60 15.10
N ARG A 12 9.94 -21.00 15.54
CA ARG A 12 10.57 -20.49 16.75
C ARG A 12 10.68 -18.95 16.80
N PRO A 13 11.17 -18.25 15.75
CA PRO A 13 11.25 -16.78 15.78
C PRO A 13 9.90 -16.11 15.99
N TYR A 14 8.84 -16.69 15.41
CA TYR A 14 7.49 -16.18 15.53
C TYR A 14 6.92 -16.40 16.93
N VAL A 15 7.10 -17.60 17.50
CA VAL A 15 6.67 -17.90 18.87
C VAL A 15 7.40 -17.02 19.89
N GLU A 16 8.72 -16.84 19.73
CA GLU A 16 9.49 -15.95 20.60
C GLU A 16 9.04 -14.49 20.49
N ARG A 17 8.71 -14.02 19.29
CA ARG A 17 8.11 -12.70 19.10
C ARG A 17 6.76 -12.57 19.80
N MET A 18 5.88 -13.57 19.69
CA MET A 18 4.59 -13.53 20.39
C MET A 18 4.75 -13.52 21.91
N ILE A 19 5.69 -14.31 22.43
CA ILE A 19 6.02 -14.29 23.86
C ILE A 19 6.52 -12.89 24.25
N ALA A 20 7.45 -12.30 23.49
CA ALA A 20 7.93 -10.95 23.73
C ALA A 20 6.80 -9.90 23.71
N GLU A 21 5.88 -10.00 22.75
CA GLU A 21 4.74 -9.10 22.63
C GLU A 21 3.75 -9.27 23.80
N SER A 22 3.55 -10.49 24.29
CA SER A 22 2.70 -10.75 25.46
C SER A 22 3.19 -10.05 26.74
N TYR A 23 4.50 -9.80 26.86
CA TYR A 23 5.05 -9.05 28.00
C TYR A 23 4.61 -7.59 28.04
N LEU A 24 4.14 -7.01 26.93
CA LEU A 24 3.57 -5.66 26.94
C LEU A 24 2.32 -5.56 27.81
N PHE A 25 1.63 -6.67 28.02
CA PHE A 25 0.40 -6.75 28.81
C PHE A 25 0.65 -7.28 30.23
N LYS A 26 1.90 -7.22 30.70
CA LYS A 26 2.29 -7.70 32.03
C LYS A 26 1.50 -7.02 33.14
N GLU A 27 1.30 -5.71 33.06
CA GLU A 27 0.50 -4.97 34.05
C GLU A 27 -0.94 -5.50 34.10
N SER A 28 -1.59 -5.66 32.93
CA SER A 28 -2.95 -6.20 32.85
C SER A 28 -3.05 -7.62 33.41
N TYR A 29 -2.01 -8.43 33.24
CA TYR A 29 -1.92 -9.76 33.84
C TYR A 29 -1.71 -9.70 35.36
N ASP A 30 -0.86 -8.80 35.84
CA ASP A 30 -0.52 -8.67 37.26
C ASP A 30 -1.70 -8.10 38.09
N TYR A 31 -2.50 -7.21 37.50
CA TYR A 31 -3.71 -6.63 38.12
C TYR A 31 -4.97 -7.49 37.98
N ALA A 32 -4.94 -8.57 37.20
CA ALA A 32 -6.10 -9.41 37.02
C ALA A 32 -6.40 -10.27 38.26
N GLU A 33 -7.69 -10.34 38.63
CA GLU A 33 -8.18 -11.22 39.70
C GLU A 33 -7.91 -12.70 39.37
N ASP A 34 -8.14 -13.10 38.12
CA ASP A 34 -7.83 -14.43 37.60
C ASP A 34 -6.76 -14.34 36.50
N LYS A 35 -5.52 -14.66 36.90
CA LYS A 35 -4.35 -14.65 36.01
C LYS A 35 -4.48 -15.61 34.83
N SER A 36 -5.12 -16.76 35.02
CA SER A 36 -5.28 -17.77 33.96
C SER A 36 -6.21 -17.24 32.86
N LYS A 37 -7.32 -16.62 33.26
CA LYS A 37 -8.24 -15.95 32.32
C LYS A 37 -7.57 -14.76 31.64
N ALA A 38 -6.83 -13.95 32.38
CA ALA A 38 -6.11 -12.81 31.79
C ALA A 38 -5.11 -13.24 30.73
N GLN A 39 -4.31 -14.27 30.99
CA GLN A 39 -3.39 -14.84 30.00
C GLN A 39 -4.14 -15.33 28.75
N MET A 40 -5.30 -15.97 28.92
CA MET A 40 -6.12 -16.43 27.80
C MET A 40 -6.65 -15.27 26.97
N TRP A 41 -7.13 -14.20 27.61
CA TRP A 41 -7.58 -12.99 26.93
C TRP A 41 -6.46 -12.26 26.19
N ILE A 42 -5.27 -12.16 26.79
CA ILE A 42 -4.09 -11.60 26.13
C ILE A 42 -3.76 -12.42 24.88
N ALA A 43 -3.77 -13.74 24.98
CA ALA A 43 -3.53 -14.62 23.83
C ALA A 43 -4.58 -14.44 22.73
N ILE A 44 -5.87 -14.39 23.08
CA ILE A 44 -6.97 -14.15 22.13
C ILE A 44 -6.80 -12.79 21.44
N GLY A 45 -6.48 -11.73 22.19
CA GLY A 45 -6.26 -10.39 21.65
C GLY A 45 -5.09 -10.34 20.67
N LEU A 46 -3.96 -10.96 21.03
CA LEU A 46 -2.79 -11.06 20.15
C LEU A 46 -3.09 -11.80 18.85
N MET A 47 -3.74 -12.96 18.94
CA MET A 47 -4.13 -13.73 17.74
C MET A 47 -5.13 -12.98 16.88
N SER A 48 -6.11 -12.30 17.50
CA SER A 48 -7.11 -11.51 16.78
C SER A 48 -6.47 -10.34 16.02
N LYS A 49 -5.51 -9.64 16.65
CA LYS A 49 -4.71 -8.60 16.00
C LYS A 49 -3.98 -9.15 14.78
N GLN A 50 -3.32 -10.30 14.90
CA GLN A 50 -2.59 -10.92 13.80
C GLN A 50 -3.50 -11.34 12.65
N LEU A 51 -4.66 -11.92 12.95
CA LEU A 51 -5.66 -12.25 11.94
C LEU A 51 -6.14 -11.01 11.20
N HIS A 52 -6.40 -9.92 11.92
CA HIS A 52 -6.80 -8.65 11.32
C HIS A 52 -5.68 -8.06 10.44
N ASP A 53 -4.43 -8.08 10.90
CA ASP A 53 -3.29 -7.62 10.10
C ASP A 53 -3.10 -8.45 8.82
N MET A 54 -3.34 -9.77 8.88
CA MET A 54 -3.32 -10.65 7.71
C MET A 54 -4.47 -10.35 6.76
N ASP A 55 -5.68 -10.18 7.28
CA ASP A 55 -6.86 -9.81 6.50
C ASP A 55 -6.66 -8.47 5.77
N MET A 56 -6.12 -7.47 6.45
CA MET A 56 -5.78 -6.17 5.84
C MET A 56 -4.76 -6.30 4.71
N LYS A 57 -3.73 -7.14 4.89
CA LYS A 57 -2.73 -7.41 3.83
C LYS A 57 -3.33 -8.16 2.65
N LEU A 58 -4.18 -9.15 2.90
CA LEU A 58 -4.89 -9.88 1.85
C LEU A 58 -5.78 -8.93 1.06
N ASN A 59 -6.62 -8.15 1.74
CA ASN A 59 -7.47 -7.13 1.12
C ASN A 59 -6.67 -6.13 0.28
N TYR A 60 -5.49 -5.72 0.75
CA TYR A 60 -4.60 -4.84 -0.02
C TYR A 60 -4.09 -5.52 -1.30
N ILE A 61 -3.61 -6.76 -1.20
CA ILE A 61 -3.12 -7.53 -2.35
C ILE A 61 -4.25 -7.80 -3.34
N GLU A 62 -5.42 -8.20 -2.86
CA GLU A 62 -6.60 -8.44 -3.69
C GLU A 62 -6.99 -7.19 -4.49
N ARG A 63 -6.98 -6.01 -3.85
CA ARG A 63 -7.21 -4.74 -4.55
C ARG A 63 -6.13 -4.45 -5.57
N ALA A 64 -4.85 -4.63 -5.23
CA ALA A 64 -3.75 -4.43 -6.16
C ALA A 64 -3.84 -5.36 -7.39
N VAL A 65 -4.20 -6.64 -7.17
CA VAL A 65 -4.43 -7.61 -8.24
C VAL A 65 -5.65 -7.22 -9.08
N GLN A 66 -6.74 -6.78 -8.47
CA GLN A 66 -7.91 -6.27 -9.21
C GLN A 66 -7.57 -5.02 -10.02
N GLU A 67 -6.76 -4.10 -9.51
CA GLU A 67 -6.33 -2.91 -10.25
C GLU A 67 -5.44 -3.28 -11.45
N ILE A 68 -4.55 -4.27 -11.30
CA ILE A 68 -3.75 -4.81 -12.40
C ILE A 68 -4.65 -5.53 -13.42
N GLY A 69 -5.59 -6.36 -12.95
CA GLY A 69 -6.52 -7.10 -13.82
C GLY A 69 -7.58 -6.23 -14.48
N ARG A 70 -7.93 -5.08 -13.91
CA ARG A 70 -8.81 -4.06 -14.51
C ARG A 70 -8.07 -3.14 -15.48
N LYS A 71 -6.73 -3.09 -15.42
CA LYS A 71 -5.91 -2.56 -16.52
C LYS A 71 -5.83 -3.59 -17.64
N ASP A 72 -6.98 -3.90 -18.24
CA ASP A 72 -6.99 -4.11 -19.68
C ASP A 72 -6.53 -2.78 -20.26
N MET A 73 -5.22 -2.66 -20.56
CA MET A 73 -4.70 -1.51 -21.28
C MET A 73 -5.56 -1.36 -22.53
N THR A 74 -6.36 -0.30 -22.58
CA THR A 74 -7.14 -0.04 -23.78
C THR A 74 -6.13 0.18 -24.92
N LYS A 75 -6.47 -0.20 -26.17
CA LYS A 75 -5.58 0.05 -27.32
C LYS A 75 -5.08 1.50 -27.35
N THR A 76 -5.92 2.42 -26.88
CA THR A 76 -5.64 3.84 -26.69
C THR A 76 -4.44 4.10 -25.77
N ASP A 77 -4.30 3.38 -24.64
CA ASP A 77 -3.19 3.53 -23.71
C ASP A 77 -1.88 3.01 -24.31
N PHE A 78 -1.94 1.90 -25.08
CA PHE A 78 -0.79 1.39 -25.83
C PHE A 78 -0.33 2.34 -26.93
N ASP A 79 -1.27 2.92 -27.68
CA ASP A 79 -0.99 3.89 -28.72
C ASP A 79 -0.41 5.20 -28.16
N GLN A 80 -0.87 5.62 -26.97
CA GLN A 80 -0.31 6.78 -26.27
C GLN A 80 1.11 6.51 -25.77
N ILE A 81 1.36 5.36 -25.12
CA ILE A 81 2.70 4.97 -24.67
C ILE A 81 3.68 4.86 -25.85
N LYS A 82 3.22 4.40 -27.02
CA LYS A 82 4.04 4.33 -28.23
C LYS A 82 4.38 5.71 -28.79
N LYS A 83 3.43 6.67 -28.75
CA LYS A 83 3.67 8.06 -29.13
C LYS A 83 4.64 8.75 -28.17
N ASP A 84 4.43 8.60 -26.88
CA ASP A 84 5.27 9.21 -25.85
C ASP A 84 6.72 8.68 -25.95
N LYS A 85 6.90 7.38 -26.22
CA LYS A 85 8.23 6.79 -26.45
C LYS A 85 8.91 7.36 -27.72
N GLN A 86 8.16 7.58 -28.80
CA GLN A 86 8.69 8.20 -30.02
C GLN A 86 9.05 9.67 -29.82
N GLU A 87 8.28 10.39 -29.00
CA GLU A 87 8.56 11.79 -28.66
C GLU A 87 9.81 11.91 -27.79
N VAL A 88 9.96 11.04 -26.79
CA VAL A 88 11.18 10.98 -25.98
C VAL A 88 12.41 10.64 -26.83
N GLU A 89 12.31 9.70 -27.78
CA GLU A 89 13.42 9.41 -28.71
C GLU A 89 13.76 10.59 -29.63
N ARG A 90 12.77 11.39 -30.06
CA ARG A 90 13.01 12.62 -30.82
C ARG A 90 13.70 13.67 -29.96
N ILE A 91 13.20 13.94 -28.76
CA ILE A 91 13.80 14.88 -27.82
C ILE A 91 15.24 14.46 -27.49
N PHE A 92 15.47 13.17 -27.27
CA PHE A 92 16.81 12.66 -26.97
C PHE A 92 17.77 12.79 -28.15
N LYS A 93 17.29 12.54 -29.38
CA LYS A 93 18.08 12.78 -30.62
C LYS A 93 18.34 14.26 -30.86
N ASP A 94 17.41 15.14 -30.55
CA ASP A 94 17.59 16.59 -30.68
C ASP A 94 18.60 17.13 -29.66
N ILE A 95 18.57 16.59 -28.43
CA ILE A 95 19.53 16.92 -27.37
C ILE A 95 20.94 16.39 -27.70
N LEU A 96 21.07 15.13 -28.13
CA LEU A 96 22.37 14.55 -28.50
C LEU A 96 22.91 15.05 -29.85
N GLY A 97 22.02 15.46 -30.76
CA GLY A 97 22.36 15.99 -32.09
C GLY A 97 22.80 17.45 -32.12
N GLY A 98 22.89 18.12 -30.96
CA GLY A 98 23.47 19.46 -30.85
C GLY A 98 22.70 20.58 -31.55
N LYS A 99 21.40 20.40 -31.84
CA LYS A 99 20.56 21.48 -32.42
C LYS A 99 19.77 22.20 -31.33
N LEU A 100 20.48 22.89 -30.44
CA LEU A 100 19.89 23.94 -29.62
C LEU A 100 19.80 25.23 -30.44
N SER A 101 18.67 25.43 -31.11
CA SER A 101 18.28 26.78 -31.54
C SER A 101 16.77 26.98 -31.47
N GLN A 102 16.42 28.01 -30.69
CA GLN A 102 15.13 28.69 -30.58
C GLN A 102 14.11 28.17 -29.55
N LYS A 103 14.22 28.79 -28.37
CA LYS A 103 13.18 29.16 -27.41
C LYS A 103 11.73 28.85 -27.85
N ARG A 104 11.03 28.02 -27.08
CA ARG A 104 9.59 28.19 -26.84
C ARG A 104 9.33 28.18 -25.34
N PRO A 105 8.43 29.04 -24.84
CA PRO A 105 8.09 29.09 -23.42
C PRO A 105 7.35 27.82 -23.03
N VAL A 106 7.80 27.19 -21.94
CA VAL A 106 7.07 26.11 -21.27
C VAL A 106 5.79 26.70 -20.70
N SER A 107 4.66 26.48 -21.34
CA SER A 107 3.36 26.66 -20.70
C SER A 107 3.09 25.44 -19.84
N MET A 108 3.53 25.49 -18.57
CA MET A 108 2.97 24.61 -17.54
C MET A 108 1.52 25.04 -17.30
N VAL A 109 0.58 24.36 -17.97
CA VAL A 109 -0.84 24.45 -17.61
C VAL A 109 -1.05 23.49 -16.45
N PHE A 110 -0.95 24.00 -15.22
CA PHE A 110 -1.55 23.34 -14.05
C PHE A 110 -3.06 23.63 -14.10
N GLU A 111 -3.83 22.75 -14.72
CA GLU A 111 -5.29 22.75 -14.54
C GLU A 111 -5.62 22.20 -13.15
N ASN A 112 -6.08 23.09 -12.26
CA ASN A 112 -6.55 22.77 -10.92
C ASN A 112 -8.01 22.25 -11.02
N PRO A 113 -8.32 20.98 -10.65
CA PRO A 113 -9.61 20.36 -10.92
C PRO A 113 -10.71 20.73 -9.89
N LYS A 114 -10.74 21.97 -9.39
CA LYS A 114 -11.76 22.44 -8.44
C LYS A 114 -12.34 23.81 -8.78
N ALA A 115 -12.86 23.98 -9.99
CA ALA A 115 -13.74 25.10 -10.29
C ALA A 115 -14.62 24.81 -11.52
N LYS A 116 -15.76 24.12 -11.32
CA LYS A 116 -17.01 24.28 -12.09
C LYS A 116 -18.04 23.20 -11.69
N SER A 117 -18.86 23.52 -10.70
CA SER A 117 -20.27 23.09 -10.67
C SER A 117 -21.02 23.91 -9.61
N LYS A 118 -21.23 25.19 -9.90
CA LYS A 118 -22.36 25.95 -9.35
C LYS A 118 -23.01 26.70 -10.49
N ASN A 119 -24.33 26.52 -10.57
CA ASN A 119 -25.32 27.36 -11.25
C ASN A 119 -25.30 27.40 -12.78
N SER A 120 -26.29 26.73 -13.39
CA SER A 120 -27.35 27.44 -14.12
C SER A 120 -28.40 26.46 -14.63
N ASN A 121 -29.58 26.45 -14.00
CA ASN A 121 -30.83 26.30 -14.75
C ASN A 121 -31.93 27.10 -14.04
N LYS A 122 -32.06 28.34 -14.47
CA LYS A 122 -33.19 29.24 -14.20
C LYS A 122 -33.43 30.04 -15.47
N LYS A 123 -34.70 30.20 -15.84
CA LYS A 123 -35.31 30.85 -17.02
C LYS A 123 -35.67 29.82 -18.11
N LYS A 124 -36.89 29.79 -18.64
CA LYS A 124 -38.03 30.73 -18.56
C LYS A 124 -39.28 29.96 -18.93
#